data_AF-A0A2D8GCJ8-F1
#
_entry.id   AF-A0A2D8GCJ8-F1
#
_cell.length_a   1.000
_cell.length_b   1.000
_cell.length_c   1.000
_cell.angle_alpha   90.00
_cell.angle_beta   90.00
_cell.angle_gamma   90.00
#
_symmetry.space_group_name_H-M   'P 1'
#
loop_
_entity.id
_entity.type
_entity.pdbx_description
1 polymer ?
#
loop_
_entity_poly.entity_id
_entity_poly.type
_entity_poly.pdbx_seq_one_letter_code
_entity_poly.pdbx_strand_id
1 'polypeptide(L)'
;AFDFPNIKFQSTSIVVKENTLEIEGRIEFAGKEKEIKTDAKLISLDNNLFAIEGELNILLSEFEVERPSLLFVEIEDLVKIKYSIKGVQNE
;
A
#
# COMPACT_ATOMS: atom_id res chain seq x y z
N ALA A 1 14.40 -10.32 -6.41
CA ALA A 1 14.26 -10.50 -4.95
C ALA A 1 15.60 -10.44 -4.23
N PHE A 2 16.66 -11.13 -4.70
CA PHE A 2 17.97 -11.08 -4.04
C PHE A 2 18.53 -9.65 -3.88
N ASP A 3 18.40 -8.80 -4.89
CA ASP A 3 18.91 -7.41 -4.83
C ASP A 3 18.00 -6.46 -4.05
N PHE A 4 16.68 -6.70 -4.09
CA PHE A 4 15.65 -5.90 -3.43
C PHE A 4 14.65 -6.82 -2.71
N PRO A 5 14.97 -7.27 -1.48
CA PRO A 5 14.17 -8.28 -0.78
C PRO A 5 12.92 -7.72 -0.13
N ASN A 6 12.83 -6.40 0.02
CA ASN A 6 11.76 -5.73 0.76
C ASN A 6 10.96 -4.80 -0.15
N ILE A 7 9.67 -4.72 0.13
CA ILE A 7 8.79 -3.63 -0.31
C ILE A 7 8.58 -2.74 0.90
N LYS A 8 8.82 -1.43 0.77
CA LYS A 8 8.63 -0.48 1.88
C LYS A 8 7.60 0.56 1.48
N PHE A 9 6.67 0.84 2.38
CA PHE A 9 5.81 2.00 2.28
C PHE A 9 6.09 2.90 3.49
N GLN A 10 6.29 4.19 3.24
CA GLN A 10 6.49 5.19 4.27
C GLN A 10 5.55 6.37 4.03
N SER A 11 4.62 6.61 4.95
CA SER A 11 3.70 7.75 4.87
C SER A 11 4.46 9.07 5.03
N THR A 12 4.13 10.03 4.19
CA THR A 12 4.57 11.43 4.29
C THR A 12 3.50 12.33 4.90
N SER A 13 2.23 11.95 4.74
CA SER A 13 1.08 12.65 5.32
C SER A 13 -0.05 11.67 5.62
N ILE A 14 -0.76 11.90 6.72
CA ILE A 14 -1.99 11.19 7.06
C ILE A 14 -2.99 12.24 7.54
N VAL A 15 -4.12 12.36 6.85
CA VAL A 15 -5.23 13.22 7.22
C VAL A 15 -6.41 12.37 7.64
N VAL A 16 -6.83 12.52 8.89
CA VAL A 16 -8.01 11.82 9.44
C VAL A 16 -9.26 12.63 9.11
N LYS A 17 -10.26 12.00 8.49
CA LYS A 17 -11.57 12.58 8.17
C LYS A 17 -12.67 11.68 8.70
N GLU A 18 -13.22 12.01 9.87
CA GLU A 18 -14.23 11.18 10.55
C GLU A 18 -13.79 9.71 10.66
N ASN A 19 -14.27 8.85 9.74
CA ASN A 19 -14.01 7.42 9.69
C ASN A 19 -13.14 6.99 8.49
N THR A 20 -12.49 7.94 7.81
CA THR A 20 -11.56 7.67 6.71
C THR A 20 -10.21 8.34 6.96
N LEU A 21 -9.19 7.80 6.29
CA LEU A 21 -7.82 8.31 6.28
C LEU A 21 -7.45 8.60 4.84
N GLU A 22 -6.99 9.81 4.56
CA GLU A 22 -6.27 10.13 3.33
C GLU A 22 -4.79 10.01 3.62
N ILE A 23 -4.12 9.05 2.97
CA ILE A 23 -2.73 8.72 3.23
C ILE A 23 -1.91 9.02 1.98
N GLU A 24 -0.90 9.87 2.13
CA GLU A 24 0.14 10.08 1.15
C GLU A 24 1.44 9.44 1.64
N GLY A 25 2.20 8.86 0.74
CA GLY A 25 3.48 8.26 1.10
C GLY A 25 4.34 7.91 -0.10
N ARG A 26 5.46 7.28 0.20
CA ARG A 26 6.39 6.76 -0.80
C ARG A 26 6.46 5.25 -0.69
N ILE A 27 6.37 4.58 -1.82
CA ILE A 27 6.57 3.14 -1.92
C ILE A 27 7.89 2.86 -2.65
N GLU A 28 8.73 2.04 -2.04
CA GLU A 28 9.96 1.50 -2.61
C GLU A 28 9.70 0.06 -3.04
N PHE A 29 9.78 -0.21 -4.34
CA PHE A 29 9.62 -1.55 -4.92
C PHE A 29 10.59 -1.74 -6.08
N ALA A 30 11.29 -2.88 -6.11
CA ALA A 30 12.30 -3.21 -7.13
C ALA A 30 13.38 -2.13 -7.32
N GLY A 31 13.76 -1.43 -6.24
CA GLY A 31 14.76 -0.37 -6.27
C GLY A 31 14.28 0.97 -6.83
N LYS A 32 12.97 1.11 -7.10
CA LYS A 32 12.34 2.35 -7.55
C LYS A 32 11.43 2.90 -6.44
N GLU A 33 11.45 4.22 -6.26
CA GLU A 33 10.58 4.93 -5.34
C GLU A 33 9.50 5.70 -6.12
N LYS A 34 8.25 5.63 -5.67
CA LYS A 34 7.13 6.39 -6.22
C LYS A 34 6.28 7.00 -5.10
N GLU A 35 5.76 8.19 -5.35
CA GLU A 35 4.72 8.77 -4.50
C GLU A 35 3.39 8.08 -4.76
N ILE A 36 2.63 7.83 -3.70
CA ILE A 36 1.34 7.17 -3.80
C ILE A 36 0.35 7.77 -2.82
N LYS A 37 -0.91 7.78 -3.23
CA LYS A 37 -2.04 8.22 -2.41
C LYS A 37 -3.03 7.08 -2.29
N THR A 38 -3.52 6.83 -1.07
CA THR A 38 -4.50 5.80 -0.78
C THR A 38 -5.47 6.29 0.28
N ASP A 39 -6.74 5.94 0.09
CA ASP A 39 -7.77 6.14 1.09
C ASP A 39 -7.96 4.84 1.88
N ALA A 40 -8.12 4.99 3.19
CA ALA A 40 -8.42 3.88 4.09
C ALA A 40 -9.62 4.20 4.97
N LYS A 41 -10.27 3.16 5.48
CA LYS A 41 -11.28 3.27 6.53
C LYS A 41 -10.61 3.14 7.88
N LEU A 42 -10.94 4.04 8.80
CA LEU A 42 -10.62 3.94 10.22
C LEU A 42 -11.82 3.35 10.95
N ILE A 43 -11.60 2.23 11.63
CA ILE A 43 -12.63 1.50 12.36
C ILE A 43 -12.23 1.48 13.83
N SER A 44 -12.98 2.19 14.67
CA SER A 44 -12.84 2.08 16.13
C SER A 44 -13.36 0.71 16.58
N LEU A 45 -12.59 0.05 17.44
CA LEU A 45 -12.92 -1.23 18.05
C LEU A 45 -12.95 -1.08 19.58
N ASP A 46 -13.41 -2.11 20.29
CA ASP A 46 -13.42 -2.11 21.75
C ASP A 46 -12.00 -2.14 22.36
N ASN A 47 -11.88 -1.77 23.64
CA ASN A 47 -10.63 -1.83 24.41
C ASN A 47 -9.47 -1.00 23.82
N ASN A 48 -9.76 0.23 23.37
CA ASN A 48 -8.78 1.12 22.74
C ASN A 48 -8.11 0.51 21.50
N LEU A 49 -8.78 -0.42 20.82
CA LEU A 49 -8.28 -0.99 19.57
C LEU A 49 -8.82 -0.19 18.39
N PHE A 50 -8.08 -0.21 17.29
CA PHE A 50 -8.57 0.28 16.01
C PHE A 50 -8.11 -0.64 14.89
N ALA A 51 -8.84 -0.61 13.77
CA ALA A 51 -8.42 -1.19 12.52
C ALA A 51 -8.37 -0.15 11.41
N ILE A 52 -7.41 -0.32 10.50
CA ILE A 52 -7.29 0.45 9.27
C ILE A 52 -7.41 -0.54 8.11
N GLU A 53 -8.37 -0.31 7.23
CA GLU A 53 -8.59 -1.13 6.04
C GLU A 53 -8.52 -0.27 4.78
N GLY A 54 -7.68 -0.65 3.82
CA GLY A 54 -7.54 0.11 2.59
C GLY A 54 -7.03 -0.72 1.42
N GLU A 55 -6.99 -0.06 0.27
CA GLU A 55 -6.48 -0.62 -0.98
C GLU A 55 -5.49 0.36 -1.61
N LEU A 56 -4.35 -0.17 -2.01
CA LEU A 56 -3.30 0.52 -2.73
C LEU A 56 -3.14 -0.14 -4.10
N ASN A 57 -3.19 0.66 -5.15
CA ASN A 57 -3.01 0.18 -6.51
C ASN A 57 -1.67 0.65 -7.05
N ILE A 58 -0.87 -0.28 -7.57
CA ILE A 58 0.40 0.01 -8.24
C ILE A 58 0.41 -0.60 -9.64
N LEU A 59 1.16 0.00 -10.56
CA LEU A 59 1.46 -0.58 -11.86
C LEU A 59 2.88 -1.14 -11.85
N LEU A 60 3.07 -2.41 -12.22
CA LEU A 60 4.40 -3.03 -12.28
C LEU A 60 5.36 -2.23 -13.19
N SER A 61 4.84 -1.72 -14.30
CA SER A 61 5.57 -0.92 -15.27
C SER A 61 6.14 0.39 -14.70
N GLU A 62 5.46 1.03 -13.74
CA GLU A 62 5.98 2.25 -13.10
C GLU A 62 7.24 1.99 -12.26
N PHE A 63 7.41 0.76 -11.79
CA PHE A 63 8.59 0.29 -11.04
C PHE A 63 9.59 -0.44 -11.93
N GLU A 64 9.41 -0.41 -13.25
CA GLU A 64 10.27 -1.11 -14.23
C GLU A 64 10.37 -2.62 -13.95
N VAL A 65 9.33 -3.20 -13.36
CA VAL A 65 9.25 -4.65 -13.12
C VAL A 65 8.84 -5.33 -14.42
N GLU A 66 9.70 -6.21 -14.92
CA GLU A 66 9.39 -7.03 -16.08
C GLU A 66 8.19 -7.94 -15.78
N ARG A 67 7.17 -7.87 -16.63
CA ARG A 67 5.97 -8.70 -16.51
C ARG A 67 6.22 -10.04 -17.18
N PRO A 68 6.20 -11.16 -16.43
CA PRO A 68 6.32 -12.47 -17.03
C PRO A 68 5.18 -12.71 -18.02
N SER A 69 5.48 -13.44 -19.09
CA SER A 69 4.50 -13.85 -20.10
C SER A 69 4.44 -15.35 -20.28
N LEU A 70 3.26 -15.85 -20.65
CA LEU A 70 3.05 -17.22 -21.10
C LEU A 70 2.30 -17.19 -22.43
N LEU A 71 2.86 -17.81 -23.47
CA LEU A 71 2.30 -17.82 -24.83
C LEU A 71 1.95 -16.41 -25.33
N PHE A 72 2.87 -15.45 -25.14
CA PHE A 72 2.72 -14.04 -25.52
C PHE A 72 1.65 -13.25 -24.74
N VAL A 73 1.06 -13.83 -23.70
CA VAL A 73 0.16 -13.13 -22.78
C VAL A 73 0.94 -12.76 -21.54
N GLU A 74 1.12 -11.46 -21.29
CA GLU A 74 1.71 -10.93 -20.06
C GLU A 74 0.70 -10.93 -18.92
N ILE A 75 1.21 -11.01 -17.69
CA ILE A 75 0.37 -10.76 -16.51
C ILE A 75 -0.13 -9.30 -16.49
N GLU A 76 -1.23 -9.06 -15.78
CA GLU A 76 -1.77 -7.72 -15.58
C GLU A 76 -0.75 -6.77 -14.98
N ASP A 77 -0.73 -5.53 -15.48
CA ASP A 77 0.15 -4.48 -14.93
C ASP A 77 -0.30 -4.03 -13.54
N LEU A 78 -1.61 -4.01 -13.33
CA LEU A 78 -2.24 -3.52 -12.13
C LEU A 78 -2.15 -4.57 -11.01
N VAL A 79 -1.45 -4.21 -9.94
CA VAL A 79 -1.45 -4.97 -8.70
C VAL A 79 -2.29 -4.22 -7.67
N LYS A 80 -3.32 -4.90 -7.17
CA LYS A 80 -4.19 -4.40 -6.10
C LYS A 80 -3.73 -4.96 -4.76
N ILE A 81 -3.22 -4.10 -3.89
CA ILE A 81 -2.73 -4.47 -2.56
C ILE A 81 -3.78 -4.04 -1.54
N LYS A 82 -4.51 -5.02 -0.99
CA LYS A 82 -5.44 -4.79 0.11
C LYS A 82 -4.73 -5.00 1.43
N TYR A 83 -4.92 -4.09 2.36
CA TYR A 83 -4.33 -4.16 3.70
C TYR A 83 -5.37 -4.03 4.79
N SER A 84 -5.15 -4.74 5.88
CA SER A 84 -5.90 -4.62 7.13
C SER A 84 -4.89 -4.62 8.27
N ILE A 85 -4.81 -3.50 8.99
CA ILE A 85 -3.86 -3.28 10.07
C ILE A 85 -4.67 -3.09 11.35
N LYS A 86 -4.30 -3.79 12.42
CA LYS A 86 -4.87 -3.59 13.75
C LYS A 86 -3.84 -2.93 14.65
N GLY A 87 -4.28 -1.90 15.37
CA GLY A 87 -3.45 -1.16 16.32
C GLY A 87 -4.13 -1.05 17.67
N VAL A 88 -3.32 -0.69 18.67
CA VAL A 88 -3.79 -0.28 19.99
C VAL A 88 -3.54 1.20 20.12
N GLN A 89 -4.57 1.95 20.50
CA GLN A 89 -4.47 3.34 20.88
C GLN A 89 -3.89 3.40 22.29
N ASN A 90 -2.59 3.69 22.38
CA ASN A 90 -1.93 3.94 23.65
C ASN A 90 -2.16 5.41 24.03
N GLU A 91 -2.42 5.66 25.31
CA GLU A 91 -2.53 7.00 25.91
C GLU A 91 -1.19 7.74 25.92
#